data_AF-A0ABD4KLA8-F1
#
_entry.id   AF-A0ABD4KLA8-F1
#
_cell.length_a   1.000
_cell.length_b   1.000
_cell.length_c   1.000
_cell.angle_alpha   90.00
_cell.angle_beta   90.00
_cell.angle_gamma   90.00
#
_symmetry.space_group_name_H-M   'P 1'
#
loop_
_entity.id
_entity.type
_entity.pdbx_description
1 polymer ?
#
loop_
_entity_poly.entity_id
_entity_poly.type
_entity_poly.pdbx_seq_one_letter_code
_entity_poly.pdbx_strand_id
1 'polypeptide(L)'
;MELAIHHSKVRSGNGKAKYFVRTGEVISSNLESTTHTYSDTTVTGRSYITSRTKKKTVFWLRFENGQERKYVLNSDVDILSGQKISLLYLEGKTSTCLVGIANHTAGEYIPYFSRAEFRKVFKPNRENMTLLASVGLVGSVALYHSEVLKHDLNIAEWLVGGFFYAMGIFFVSGLVFLFIALIQTILDFDYYLFKKEVKNNLNKIL
;
A
#
# COMPACT_ATOMS: atom_id res chain seq x y z
N MET A 1 5.97 11.60 26.09
CA MET A 1 6.01 11.78 24.63
C MET A 1 5.83 10.39 23.97
N GLU A 2 4.64 9.80 24.07
CA GLU A 2 4.17 8.65 23.22
C GLU A 2 3.39 9.18 21.98
N LEU A 3 3.67 10.46 21.70
CA LEU A 3 3.31 11.38 20.64
C LEU A 3 2.03 11.15 19.88
N ALA A 4 1.03 11.97 20.24
CA ALA A 4 0.12 12.79 19.41
C ALA A 4 -0.66 12.12 18.26
N ILE A 5 -0.33 10.87 17.97
CA ILE A 5 -0.76 10.05 16.86
C ILE A 5 -1.72 8.99 17.41
N HIS A 6 -1.58 8.61 18.70
CA HIS A 6 -2.56 7.76 19.38
C HIS A 6 -3.96 8.36 19.22
N HIS A 7 -4.83 7.69 18.47
CA HIS A 7 -6.18 8.11 18.11
C HIS A 7 -6.34 9.26 17.10
N SER A 8 -5.28 9.76 16.46
CA SER A 8 -5.48 10.70 15.35
C SER A 8 -6.08 9.95 14.14
N LYS A 9 -6.99 10.61 13.43
CA LYS A 9 -7.69 10.03 12.27
C LYS A 9 -6.93 10.46 11.03
N VAL A 10 -6.44 9.50 10.26
CA VAL A 10 -5.89 9.77 8.92
C VAL A 10 -7.00 9.64 7.91
N ARG A 11 -7.13 10.65 7.06
CA ARG A 11 -8.00 10.58 5.88
C ARG A 11 -7.11 10.63 4.64
N SER A 12 -7.40 9.76 3.70
CA SER A 12 -6.73 9.74 2.40
C SER A 12 -7.78 9.34 1.35
N GLY A 13 -7.97 10.19 0.35
CA GLY A 13 -9.15 10.12 -0.54
C GLY A 13 -10.47 10.00 0.24
N ASN A 14 -11.25 8.95 -0.06
CA ASN A 14 -12.51 8.62 0.64
C ASN A 14 -12.33 7.69 1.85
N GLY A 15 -11.11 7.23 2.13
CA GLY A 15 -10.81 6.29 3.21
C GLY A 15 -10.57 6.99 4.55
N LYS A 16 -10.98 6.34 5.65
CA LYS A 16 -10.64 6.74 7.02
C LYS A 16 -9.85 5.61 7.66
N ALA A 17 -8.71 5.96 8.24
CA ALA A 17 -7.93 5.06 9.09
C ALA A 17 -7.67 5.71 10.45
N LYS A 18 -7.40 4.88 11.45
CA LYS A 18 -7.03 5.30 12.80
C LYS A 18 -5.67 4.73 13.12
N TYR A 19 -4.88 5.48 13.89
CA TYR A 19 -3.68 4.91 14.45
C TYR A 19 -3.98 4.11 15.71
N PHE A 20 -3.18 3.08 15.91
CA PHE A 20 -3.04 2.42 17.19
C PHE A 20 -1.57 2.07 17.40
N VAL A 21 -1.14 2.08 18.66
CA VAL A 21 0.22 1.68 19.04
C VAL A 21 0.14 0.37 19.81
N ARG A 22 1.13 -0.49 19.62
CA ARG A 22 1.35 -1.66 20.48
C ARG A 22 2.76 -1.64 21.01
N THR A 23 2.89 -1.77 22.31
CA THR A 23 4.19 -1.78 22.99
C THR A 23 4.56 -3.20 23.37
N GLY A 24 5.86 -3.49 23.33
CA GLY A 24 6.39 -4.80 23.71
C GLY A 24 7.90 -4.76 23.94
N GLU A 25 8.42 -5.90 24.35
CA GLU A 25 9.84 -6.13 24.57
C GLU A 25 10.37 -7.14 23.55
N VAL A 26 11.53 -6.82 22.98
CA VAL A 26 12.20 -7.70 22.03
C VAL A 26 12.81 -8.86 22.80
N ILE A 27 12.30 -10.07 22.58
CA ILE A 27 12.74 -11.28 23.30
C ILE A 27 13.86 -12.04 22.59
N SER A 28 14.03 -11.78 21.29
CA SER A 28 15.12 -12.34 20.49
C SER A 28 15.29 -11.50 19.23
N SER A 29 16.53 -11.29 18.83
CA SER A 29 16.89 -10.58 17.61
C SER A 29 18.04 -11.29 16.91
N ASN A 30 17.96 -11.38 15.59
CA ASN A 30 19.05 -11.86 14.75
C ASN A 30 19.28 -10.86 13.60
N LEU A 31 20.54 -10.54 13.37
CA LEU A 31 20.94 -9.68 12.27
C LEU A 31 21.41 -10.56 11.11
N GLU A 32 20.59 -10.68 10.08
CA GLU A 32 20.96 -11.33 8.84
C GLU A 32 21.58 -10.28 7.90
N SER A 33 22.77 -10.55 7.36
CA SER A 33 23.35 -9.72 6.30
C SER A 33 23.53 -10.55 5.05
N THR A 34 23.14 -9.99 3.91
CA THR A 34 23.35 -10.63 2.61
C THR A 34 24.14 -9.67 1.72
N THR A 35 25.33 -10.08 1.33
CA THR A 35 26.20 -9.33 0.42
C THR A 35 26.07 -9.90 -0.97
N HIS A 36 25.64 -9.06 -1.92
CA HIS A 36 25.65 -9.39 -3.34
C HIS A 36 26.88 -8.77 -3.99
N THR A 37 27.71 -9.59 -4.61
CA THR A 37 28.88 -9.15 -5.37
C THR A 37 28.53 -9.15 -6.85
N TYR A 38 28.68 -8.00 -7.49
CA TYR A 38 28.43 -7.81 -8.92
C TYR A 38 29.78 -7.59 -9.62
N SER A 39 29.95 -8.27 -10.74
CA SER A 39 31.07 -8.08 -11.66
C SER A 39 30.50 -7.55 -12.95
N ASP A 40 30.85 -6.30 -13.30
CA ASP A 40 30.54 -5.74 -14.61
C ASP A 40 31.85 -5.58 -15.39
N THR A 41 31.81 -6.02 -16.64
CA THR A 41 32.91 -5.84 -17.60
C THR A 41 32.53 -4.70 -18.54
N THR A 42 33.35 -3.65 -18.58
CA THR A 42 33.16 -2.58 -19.58
C THR A 42 33.76 -2.99 -20.93
N VAL A 43 33.19 -2.45 -22.02
CA VAL A 43 33.58 -2.71 -23.43
C VAL A 43 35.08 -2.43 -23.70
N THR A 44 35.76 -1.68 -22.82
CA THR A 44 37.19 -1.37 -22.88
C THR A 44 38.10 -2.34 -22.09
N GLY A 45 37.57 -3.47 -21.59
CA GLY A 45 38.37 -4.52 -20.94
C GLY A 45 38.68 -4.27 -19.46
N ARG A 46 38.11 -3.23 -18.85
CA ARG A 46 38.22 -3.00 -17.39
C ARG A 46 37.01 -3.59 -16.69
N SER A 47 37.25 -4.59 -15.84
CA SER A 47 36.26 -5.14 -14.92
C SER A 47 36.27 -4.37 -13.61
N TYR A 48 35.10 -3.92 -13.13
CA TYR A 48 34.96 -3.40 -11.78
C TYR A 48 34.08 -4.35 -10.95
N ILE A 49 34.49 -4.60 -9.71
CA ILE A 49 33.73 -5.38 -8.74
C ILE A 49 33.02 -4.37 -7.84
N THR A 50 31.69 -4.44 -7.78
CA THR A 50 30.92 -3.70 -6.78
C THR A 50 30.23 -4.67 -5.85
N SER A 51 30.27 -4.40 -4.55
CA SER A 51 29.55 -5.18 -3.54
C SER A 51 28.43 -4.33 -2.95
N ARG A 52 27.23 -4.89 -2.90
CA ARG A 52 26.09 -4.29 -2.20
C ARG A 52 25.63 -5.20 -1.08
N THR A 53 25.81 -4.75 0.16
CA THR A 53 25.30 -5.43 1.35
C THR A 53 23.91 -4.92 1.68
N LYS A 54 22.98 -5.85 1.96
CA LYS A 54 21.68 -5.54 2.56
C LYS A 54 21.65 -6.17 3.95
N LYS A 55 21.36 -5.35 4.96
CA LYS A 55 21.08 -5.83 6.32
C LYS A 55 19.58 -6.06 6.50
N LYS A 56 19.26 -7.08 7.28
CA LYS A 56 17.92 -7.49 7.63
C LYS A 56 17.90 -7.87 9.11
N THR A 57 17.10 -7.14 9.87
CA THR A 57 16.90 -7.42 11.29
C THR A 57 15.64 -8.25 11.45
N VAL A 58 15.80 -9.47 11.97
CA VAL A 58 14.69 -10.37 12.28
C VAL A 58 14.54 -10.42 13.79
N PHE A 59 13.38 -10.06 14.32
CA PHE A 59 13.19 -10.02 15.77
C PHE A 59 11.83 -10.57 16.19
N TRP A 60 11.78 -11.14 17.39
CA TRP A 60 10.56 -11.56 18.07
C TRP A 60 10.20 -10.53 19.12
N LEU A 61 8.95 -10.07 19.06
CA LEU A 61 8.40 -9.11 19.99
C LEU A 61 7.35 -9.80 20.86
N ARG A 62 7.51 -9.71 22.18
CA ARG A 62 6.47 -10.05 23.15
C ARG A 62 5.71 -8.79 23.53
N PHE A 63 4.43 -8.75 23.19
CA PHE A 63 3.55 -7.65 23.55
C PHE A 63 3.14 -7.73 25.02
N GLU A 64 2.68 -6.61 25.58
CA GLU A 64 2.17 -6.52 26.96
C GLU A 64 1.00 -7.49 27.25
N ASN A 65 0.24 -7.86 26.21
CA ASN A 65 -0.83 -8.85 26.32
C ASN A 65 -0.32 -10.32 26.29
N GLY A 66 0.99 -10.54 26.32
CA GLY A 66 1.63 -11.86 26.28
C GLY A 66 1.74 -12.47 24.88
N GLN A 67 1.17 -11.85 23.83
CA GLN A 67 1.29 -12.37 22.46
C GLN A 67 2.71 -12.16 21.94
N GLU A 68 3.21 -13.14 21.20
CA GLU A 68 4.51 -13.07 20.53
C GLU A 68 4.33 -13.00 19.02
N ARG A 69 5.09 -12.12 18.36
CA ARG A 69 5.12 -12.03 16.89
C ARG A 69 6.52 -11.80 16.36
N LYS A 70 6.81 -12.46 15.25
CA LYS A 70 8.02 -12.27 14.47
C LYS A 70 7.87 -11.08 13.51
N TYR A 71 8.90 -10.24 13.47
CA TYR A 71 9.02 -9.12 12.55
C TYR A 71 10.30 -9.25 11.73
N VAL A 72 10.23 -8.75 10.49
CA VAL A 72 11.35 -8.72 9.56
C VAL A 72 11.49 -7.31 9.03
N LEU A 73 12.64 -6.71 9.34
CA LEU A 73 12.96 -5.34 9.00
C LEU A 73 14.09 -5.33 7.98
N ASN A 74 13.87 -4.73 6.82
CA ASN A 74 14.94 -4.50 5.83
C ASN A 74 15.51 -3.10 6.05
N SER A 75 16.24 -2.90 7.15
CA SER A 75 16.98 -1.67 7.39
C SER A 75 18.32 -1.99 8.06
N ASP A 76 19.22 -1.02 8.03
CA ASP A 76 20.52 -1.09 8.71
C ASP A 76 20.43 -0.82 10.22
N VAL A 77 19.22 -0.84 10.79
CA VAL A 77 18.99 -0.56 12.21
C VAL A 77 18.97 -1.86 13.00
N ASP A 78 19.83 -1.91 14.01
CA ASP A 78 20.00 -3.06 14.88
C ASP A 78 19.02 -2.94 16.05
N ILE A 79 18.00 -3.80 16.06
CA ILE A 79 17.09 -3.95 17.20
C ILE A 79 17.60 -5.16 18.00
N LEU A 80 17.95 -4.93 19.27
CA LEU A 80 18.55 -5.93 20.14
C LEU A 80 17.53 -6.49 21.14
N SER A 81 17.79 -7.72 21.60
CA SER A 81 17.03 -8.34 22.69
C SER A 81 17.07 -7.49 23.96
N GLY A 82 15.96 -7.43 24.69
CA GLY A 82 15.77 -6.62 25.90
C GLY A 82 15.38 -5.16 25.63
N GLN A 83 15.33 -4.73 24.36
CA GLN A 83 14.90 -3.37 24.04
C GLN A 83 13.37 -3.24 24.11
N LYS A 84 12.91 -2.14 24.71
CA LYS A 84 11.49 -1.78 24.75
C LYS A 84 11.14 -0.97 23.51
N ILE A 85 10.20 -1.49 22.72
CA ILE A 85 9.79 -0.86 21.46
C ILE A 85 8.28 -0.65 21.40
N SER A 86 7.86 0.39 20.69
CA SER A 86 6.46 0.61 20.31
C SER A 86 6.30 0.54 18.80
N LEU A 87 5.36 -0.28 18.36
CA LEU A 87 4.97 -0.42 16.97
C LEU A 87 3.77 0.45 16.68
N LEU A 88 3.91 1.36 15.71
CA LEU A 88 2.84 2.22 15.22
C LEU A 88 2.15 1.55 14.03
N TYR A 89 0.84 1.38 14.15
CA TYR A 89 0.02 0.82 13.10
C TYR A 89 -1.02 1.81 12.60
N LEU A 90 -1.44 1.57 11.37
CA LEU A 90 -2.55 2.24 10.72
C LEU A 90 -3.65 1.23 10.44
N GLU A 91 -4.81 1.42 11.08
CA GLU A 91 -5.98 0.56 10.95
C GLU A 91 -7.02 1.19 10.03
N GLY A 92 -7.25 0.53 8.90
CA GLY A 92 -8.35 0.83 7.99
C GLY A 92 -9.57 -0.03 8.29
N LYS A 93 -10.58 0.04 7.43
CA LYS A 93 -11.83 -0.71 7.60
C LYS A 93 -11.63 -2.24 7.51
N THR A 94 -10.67 -2.70 6.70
CA THR A 94 -10.48 -4.12 6.37
C THR A 94 -9.05 -4.62 6.61
N SER A 95 -8.08 -3.72 6.78
CA SER A 95 -6.68 -4.11 6.93
C SER A 95 -5.92 -3.18 7.87
N THR A 96 -4.88 -3.71 8.50
CA THR A 96 -3.92 -2.97 9.31
C THR A 96 -2.54 -2.97 8.63
N CYS A 97 -1.78 -1.89 8.79
CA CYS A 97 -0.43 -1.73 8.24
C CYS A 97 0.51 -1.25 9.34
N LEU A 98 1.68 -1.86 9.47
CA LEU A 98 2.75 -1.30 10.30
C LEU A 98 3.33 -0.09 9.56
N VAL A 99 3.45 1.05 10.24
CA VAL A 99 3.94 2.30 9.63
C VAL A 99 5.21 2.84 10.30
N GLY A 100 5.59 2.30 11.45
CA GLY A 100 6.88 2.60 12.06
C GLY A 100 7.10 1.94 13.41
N ILE A 101 8.33 2.07 13.89
CA ILE A 101 8.82 1.47 15.13
C ILE A 101 9.56 2.55 15.91
N ALA A 102 9.17 2.76 17.16
CA ALA A 102 9.91 3.58 18.10
C ALA A 102 10.69 2.66 19.04
N ASN A 103 12.00 2.81 19.11
CA ASN A 103 12.88 2.13 20.05
C ASN A 103 13.17 3.07 21.22
N HIS A 104 12.50 2.84 22.35
CA HIS A 104 12.62 3.70 23.52
C HIS A 104 13.95 3.54 24.23
N THR A 105 14.55 2.36 24.12
CA THR A 105 15.86 2.06 24.75
C THR A 105 17.00 2.74 24.01
N ALA A 106 16.96 2.74 22.67
CA ALA A 106 17.98 3.39 21.85
C ALA A 106 17.68 4.87 21.56
N GLY A 107 16.46 5.35 21.84
CA GLY A 107 16.02 6.69 21.43
C GLY A 107 15.90 6.82 19.90
N GLU A 108 15.64 5.72 19.19
CA GLU A 108 15.61 5.72 17.72
C GLU A 108 14.20 5.51 17.19
N TYR A 109 13.89 6.14 16.06
CA TYR A 109 12.69 5.84 15.30
C TYR A 109 13.03 5.27 13.94
N ILE A 110 12.42 4.13 13.64
CA ILE A 110 12.58 3.41 12.40
C ILE A 110 11.28 3.55 11.59
N PRO A 111 11.30 4.34 10.51
CA PRO A 111 10.18 4.41 9.59
C PRO A 111 10.01 3.07 8.85
N TYR A 112 8.82 2.46 8.94
CA TYR A 112 8.51 1.24 8.22
C TYR A 112 7.35 1.51 7.27
N PHE A 113 7.65 1.75 5.99
CA PHE A 113 6.63 2.16 5.03
C PHE A 113 6.58 1.22 3.82
N SER A 114 5.54 0.39 3.76
CA SER A 114 5.19 -0.34 2.55
C SER A 114 4.06 0.38 1.81
N ARG A 115 4.36 0.98 0.66
CA ARG A 115 3.35 1.65 -0.19
C ARG A 115 2.19 0.72 -0.55
N ALA A 116 2.49 -0.56 -0.77
CA ALA A 116 1.47 -1.56 -1.11
C ALA A 116 0.51 -1.82 0.07
N GLU A 117 1.03 -1.90 1.30
CA GLU A 117 0.21 -2.10 2.50
C GLU A 117 -0.57 -0.84 2.86
N PHE A 118 0.04 0.35 2.76
CA PHE A 118 -0.65 1.62 2.95
C PHE A 118 -1.85 1.75 2.01
N ARG A 119 -1.66 1.43 0.72
CA ARG A 119 -2.78 1.43 -0.25
C ARG A 119 -3.87 0.42 0.12
N LYS A 120 -3.56 -0.74 0.70
CA LYS A 120 -4.59 -1.71 1.12
C LYS A 120 -5.48 -1.14 2.24
N VAL A 121 -4.90 -0.37 3.15
CA VAL A 121 -5.63 0.28 4.26
C VAL A 121 -6.68 1.28 3.78
N PHE A 122 -6.38 2.05 2.74
CA PHE A 122 -7.27 3.10 2.23
C PHE A 122 -7.99 2.75 0.92
N LYS A 123 -7.72 1.57 0.34
CA LYS A 123 -8.34 1.17 -0.92
C LYS A 123 -9.87 1.16 -0.74
N PRO A 124 -10.63 1.81 -1.64
CA PRO A 124 -12.05 1.53 -1.76
C PRO A 124 -12.21 0.04 -2.10
N ASN A 125 -13.32 -0.56 -1.66
CA ASN A 125 -13.59 -1.98 -1.88
C ASN A 125 -13.60 -2.27 -3.38
N ARG A 126 -12.47 -2.73 -3.92
CA ARG A 126 -12.22 -2.86 -5.36
C ARG A 126 -13.25 -3.81 -5.96
N GLU A 127 -13.59 -4.85 -5.22
CA GLU A 127 -14.61 -5.84 -5.55
C GLU A 127 -15.95 -5.17 -5.84
N ASN A 128 -16.40 -4.24 -4.99
CA ASN A 128 -17.67 -3.53 -5.20
C ASN A 128 -17.62 -2.62 -6.44
N MET A 129 -16.50 -1.96 -6.73
CA MET A 129 -16.39 -1.09 -7.91
C MET A 129 -16.31 -1.89 -9.22
N THR A 130 -15.55 -3.00 -9.23
CA THR A 130 -15.52 -3.91 -10.39
C THR A 130 -16.87 -4.59 -10.59
N LEU A 131 -17.56 -4.96 -9.51
CA LEU A 131 -18.87 -5.60 -9.57
C LEU A 131 -19.93 -4.62 -10.06
N LEU A 132 -19.90 -3.36 -9.61
CA LEU A 132 -20.82 -2.32 -10.11
C LEU A 132 -20.60 -2.06 -11.61
N ALA A 133 -19.33 -1.99 -12.05
CA ALA A 133 -19.00 -1.81 -13.46
C ALA A 133 -19.40 -3.03 -14.30
N SER A 134 -19.18 -4.26 -13.83
CA SER A 134 -19.58 -5.46 -14.55
C SER A 134 -21.10 -5.62 -14.62
N VAL A 135 -21.82 -5.33 -13.54
CA VAL A 135 -23.30 -5.36 -13.54
C VAL A 135 -23.87 -4.29 -14.48
N GLY A 136 -23.29 -3.08 -14.47
CA GLY A 136 -23.67 -2.03 -15.41
C GLY A 136 -23.46 -2.44 -16.87
N LEU A 137 -22.30 -3.01 -17.20
CA LEU A 137 -22.00 -3.48 -18.55
C LEU A 137 -22.93 -4.61 -19.01
N VAL A 138 -23.16 -5.62 -18.17
CA VAL A 138 -24.06 -6.74 -18.51
C VAL A 138 -25.51 -6.26 -18.68
N GLY A 139 -25.96 -5.36 -17.80
CA GLY A 139 -27.29 -4.76 -17.90
C GLY A 139 -27.48 -3.94 -19.17
N SER A 140 -26.47 -3.14 -19.57
CA SER A 140 -26.51 -2.39 -20.82
C SER A 140 -26.51 -3.30 -22.06
N VAL A 141 -25.84 -4.45 -22.02
CA VAL A 141 -25.84 -5.42 -23.14
C VAL A 141 -27.19 -6.10 -23.28
N ALA A 142 -27.78 -6.50 -22.15
CA ALA A 142 -29.11 -7.11 -22.15
C ALA A 142 -30.19 -6.15 -22.66
N LEU A 143 -30.15 -4.87 -22.25
CA LEU A 143 -31.10 -3.86 -22.72
C LEU A 143 -30.93 -3.56 -24.21
N TYR A 144 -29.70 -3.33 -24.68
CA TYR A 144 -29.44 -3.10 -26.10
C TYR A 144 -29.89 -4.28 -26.97
N HIS A 145 -29.59 -5.51 -26.54
CA HIS A 145 -30.00 -6.70 -27.27
C HIS A 145 -31.52 -6.88 -27.30
N SER A 146 -32.20 -6.59 -26.18
CA SER A 146 -33.67 -6.60 -26.10
C SER A 146 -34.33 -5.52 -26.95
N GLU A 147 -33.73 -4.33 -27.08
CA GLU A 147 -34.28 -3.24 -27.90
C GLU A 147 -34.12 -3.56 -29.39
N VAL A 148 -32.96 -4.09 -29.78
CA VAL A 148 -32.63 -4.48 -31.17
C VAL A 148 -33.51 -5.64 -31.64
N LEU A 149 -33.82 -6.61 -30.78
CA LEU A 149 -34.72 -7.74 -31.11
C LEU A 149 -36.17 -7.31 -31.37
N LYS A 150 -36.59 -6.13 -30.90
CA LYS A 150 -37.95 -5.62 -31.11
C LYS A 150 -38.12 -4.88 -32.45
N HIS A 151 -37.03 -4.59 -33.15
CA HIS A 151 -37.04 -3.85 -34.41
C HIS A 151 -36.41 -4.69 -35.54
N ASP A 152 -37.10 -4.80 -36.67
CA ASP A 152 -36.54 -5.34 -37.93
C ASP A 152 -35.54 -4.34 -38.52
N LEU A 153 -34.36 -4.24 -37.91
CA LEU A 153 -33.28 -3.35 -38.33
C LEU A 153 -32.56 -3.93 -39.55
N ASN A 154 -32.30 -3.09 -40.55
CA ASN A 154 -31.48 -3.50 -41.69
C ASN A 154 -29.99 -3.54 -41.31
N ILE A 155 -29.16 -4.27 -42.08
CA ILE A 155 -27.73 -4.51 -41.80
C ILE A 155 -26.95 -3.21 -41.54
N ALA A 156 -27.28 -2.13 -42.24
CA ALA A 156 -26.64 -0.83 -42.07
C ALA A 156 -26.95 -0.18 -40.71
N GLU A 157 -28.18 -0.28 -40.23
CA GLU A 157 -28.60 0.24 -38.92
C GLU A 157 -28.02 -0.60 -37.78
N TRP A 158 -27.87 -1.91 -38.01
CA TRP A 158 -27.19 -2.82 -37.10
C TRP A 158 -25.69 -2.48 -36.96
N LEU A 159 -25.01 -2.18 -38.06
CA LEU A 159 -23.60 -1.78 -38.07
C LEU A 159 -23.37 -0.42 -37.39
N VAL A 160 -24.19 0.58 -37.70
CA VAL A 160 -24.07 1.93 -37.13
C VAL A 160 -24.44 1.92 -35.65
N GLY A 161 -25.56 1.30 -35.28
CA GLY A 161 -25.99 1.17 -33.88
C GLY A 161 -25.00 0.37 -33.05
N GLY A 162 -24.50 -0.75 -33.58
CA GLY A 162 -23.50 -1.59 -32.92
C GLY A 162 -22.17 -0.86 -32.70
N PHE A 163 -21.74 -0.03 -33.66
CA PHE A 163 -20.55 0.81 -33.53
C PHE A 163 -20.68 1.82 -32.39
N PHE A 164 -21.78 2.59 -32.33
CA PHE A 164 -22.01 3.56 -31.25
C PHE A 164 -22.14 2.88 -29.88
N TYR A 165 -22.74 1.69 -29.84
CA TYR A 165 -22.86 0.90 -28.62
C TYR A 165 -21.50 0.42 -28.10
N ALA A 166 -20.67 -0.17 -28.97
CA ALA A 166 -19.32 -0.61 -28.62
C ALA A 166 -18.44 0.57 -28.18
N MET A 167 -18.52 1.71 -28.88
CA MET A 167 -17.84 2.94 -28.49
C MET A 167 -18.30 3.46 -27.13
N GLY A 168 -19.60 3.38 -26.83
CA GLY A 168 -20.16 3.73 -25.53
C GLY A 168 -19.61 2.87 -24.39
N ILE A 169 -19.57 1.54 -24.56
CA ILE A 169 -18.95 0.61 -23.60
C ILE A 169 -17.48 0.96 -23.38
N PHE A 170 -16.74 1.19 -24.47
CA PHE A 170 -15.31 1.49 -24.40
C PHE A 170 -15.06 2.80 -23.66
N PHE A 171 -15.88 3.82 -23.94
CA PHE A 171 -15.82 5.13 -23.28
C PHE A 171 -16.14 5.03 -21.79
N VAL A 172 -17.22 4.34 -21.39
CA VAL A 172 -17.59 4.15 -19.97
C VAL A 172 -16.52 3.35 -19.23
N SER A 173 -16.00 2.29 -19.84
CA SER A 173 -14.92 1.47 -19.27
C SER A 173 -13.64 2.30 -19.09
N GLY A 174 -13.30 3.13 -20.07
CA GLY A 174 -12.18 4.06 -20.00
C GLY A 174 -12.33 5.08 -18.86
N LEU A 175 -13.52 5.66 -18.67
CA LEU A 175 -13.81 6.58 -17.57
C LEU A 175 -13.67 5.92 -16.19
N VAL A 176 -14.15 4.68 -16.03
CA VAL A 176 -13.99 3.92 -14.79
C VAL A 176 -12.51 3.66 -14.49
N PHE A 177 -11.73 3.28 -15.51
CA PHE A 177 -10.30 3.07 -15.35
C PHE A 177 -9.57 4.36 -14.96
N LEU A 178 -9.92 5.49 -15.59
CA LEU A 178 -9.38 6.81 -15.29
C LEU A 178 -9.71 7.23 -13.85
N PHE A 179 -10.94 6.97 -13.39
CA PHE A 179 -11.35 7.25 -12.01
C PHE A 179 -10.57 6.41 -10.99
N ILE A 180 -10.35 5.11 -11.27
CA ILE A 180 -9.52 4.24 -10.42
C ILE A 180 -8.07 4.74 -10.39
N ALA A 181 -7.52 5.13 -11.54
CA ALA A 181 -6.16 5.68 -11.63
C ALA A 181 -6.04 6.99 -10.84
N LEU A 182 -7.04 7.88 -10.92
CA LEU A 182 -7.07 9.12 -10.16
C LEU A 182 -7.07 8.87 -8.63
N ILE A 183 -7.90 7.93 -8.15
CA ILE A 183 -7.89 7.53 -6.74
C ILE A 183 -6.51 7.00 -6.33
N GLN A 184 -5.87 6.17 -7.15
CA GLN A 184 -4.54 5.64 -6.84
C GLN A 184 -3.49 6.76 -6.74
N THR A 185 -3.56 7.74 -7.64
CA THR A 185 -2.67 8.91 -7.62
C THR A 185 -2.86 9.76 -6.36
N ILE A 186 -4.11 9.97 -5.93
CA ILE A 186 -4.40 10.68 -4.67
C ILE A 186 -3.82 9.92 -3.47
N LEU A 187 -4.04 8.60 -3.39
CA LEU A 187 -3.48 7.77 -2.32
C LEU A 187 -1.94 7.79 -2.29
N ASP A 188 -1.31 7.92 -3.45
CA ASP A 188 0.15 8.02 -3.53
C ASP A 188 0.68 9.36 -3.06
N PHE A 189 0.00 10.45 -3.41
CA PHE A 189 0.35 11.78 -2.94
C PHE A 189 0.21 11.86 -1.41
N ASP A 190 -0.90 11.36 -0.88
CA ASP A 190 -1.18 11.28 0.55
C ASP A 190 -0.13 10.41 1.28
N TYR A 191 0.31 9.32 0.66
CA TYR A 191 1.40 8.48 1.21
C TYR A 191 2.71 9.27 1.38
N TYR A 192 3.11 10.08 0.40
CA TYR A 192 4.34 10.87 0.50
C TYR A 192 4.22 12.00 1.52
N LEU A 193 3.07 12.67 1.59
CA LEU A 193 2.77 13.66 2.62
C LEU A 193 2.83 13.04 4.02
N PHE A 194 2.16 11.90 4.20
CA PHE A 194 2.14 11.15 5.46
C PHE A 194 3.55 10.76 5.91
N LYS A 195 4.36 10.20 4.99
CA LYS A 195 5.76 9.85 5.28
C LYS A 195 6.56 11.07 5.75
N LYS A 196 6.32 12.24 5.14
CA LYS A 196 6.98 13.50 5.51
C LYS A 196 6.52 14.03 6.86
N GLU A 197 5.21 13.98 7.14
CA GLU A 197 4.62 14.44 8.40
C GLU A 197 5.10 13.60 9.59
N VAL A 198 5.07 12.27 9.45
CA VAL A 198 5.56 11.35 10.48
C VAL A 198 7.03 11.65 10.76
N LYS A 199 7.89 11.69 9.73
CA LYS A 199 9.31 12.00 9.87
C LYS A 199 9.55 13.35 10.57
N ASN A 200 8.79 14.39 10.21
CA ASN A 200 8.92 15.72 10.79
C ASN A 200 8.48 15.79 12.25
N ASN A 201 7.37 15.14 12.60
CA ASN A 201 6.90 15.10 13.98
C ASN A 201 7.88 14.32 14.86
N LEU A 202 8.48 13.25 14.32
CA LEU A 202 9.49 12.44 15.00
C LEU A 202 10.80 13.15 15.28
N ASN A 203 11.28 13.96 14.34
CA ASN A 203 12.47 14.78 14.55
C ASN A 203 12.30 15.86 15.64
N LYS A 204 11.07 16.18 16.07
CA LYS A 204 10.80 17.15 17.14
C LYS A 204 10.71 16.51 18.54
N ILE A 205 10.82 15.19 18.61
CA ILE A 205 10.68 14.38 19.83
C ILE A 205 12.03 14.11 20.46
N LEU A 206 13.05 14.02 19.60
CA LEU A 206 14.46 14.08 19.95
C LEU A 206 14.86 15.53 20.23
#